data_AF-A0A9E3I437-F1
#
_entry.id   AF-A0A9E3I437-F1
#
_cell.length_a   1.000
_cell.length_b   1.000
_cell.length_c   1.000
_cell.angle_alpha   90.00
_cell.angle_beta   90.00
_cell.angle_gamma   90.00
#
_symmetry.space_group_name_H-M   'P 1'
#
loop_
_entity.id
_entity.type
_entity.pdbx_description
1 polymer ?
#
loop_
_entity_poly.entity_id
_entity_poly.type
_entity_poly.pdbx_seq_one_letter_code
_entity_poly.pdbx_strand_id
1 'polypeptide(L)'
;MNRAQKIAWSLVIAISLGFILSCIAIAILYVKVGMPRALAGFGFMGIAGLGGFSPLIFRKDTGKVTFDERDKLIKRRAALAGFGASYLFVGLACMIPFSILGPKATMSVIWLPNIFMGTGLSLFFVTSVAILVQYGWTNKGERS
;
A
#
# COMPACT_ATOMS: atom_id res chain seq x y z
N MET A 1 0.63 22.11 3.59
CA MET A 1 0.60 20.64 3.78
C MET A 1 1.58 20.26 4.87
N ASN A 2 1.10 19.55 5.88
CA ASN A 2 1.95 19.03 6.98
C ASN A 2 2.93 17.96 6.44
N ARG A 3 4.06 17.73 7.11
CA ARG A 3 5.10 16.76 6.69
C ARG A 3 4.52 15.36 6.50
N ALA A 4 3.67 14.92 7.43
CA ALA A 4 3.00 13.63 7.36
C ALA A 4 2.12 13.49 6.10
N GLN A 5 1.46 14.58 5.66
CA GLN A 5 0.69 14.57 4.43
C GLN A 5 1.57 14.48 3.18
N LYS A 6 2.73 15.16 3.14
CA LYS A 6 3.67 15.05 2.00
C LYS A 6 4.20 13.63 1.83
N ILE A 7 4.58 12.99 2.94
CA ILE A 7 5.05 11.60 2.95
C ILE A 7 3.91 10.67 2.51
N ALA A 8 2.70 10.81 3.08
CA ALA A 8 1.56 9.99 2.70
C ALA A 8 1.17 10.16 1.21
N TRP A 9 1.18 11.38 0.69
CA TRP A 9 0.92 11.65 -0.74
C TRP A 9 1.94 10.98 -1.65
N SER A 10 3.23 11.12 -1.35
CA SER A 10 4.28 10.49 -2.16
C SER A 10 4.17 8.97 -2.18
N LEU A 11 3.73 8.36 -1.08
CA LEU A 11 3.57 6.92 -0.96
C LEU A 11 2.33 6.45 -1.73
N VAL A 12 1.21 7.19 -1.64
CA VAL A 12 0.00 6.92 -2.45
C VAL A 12 0.31 7.05 -3.94
N ILE A 13 0.97 8.12 -4.37
CA ILE A 13 1.33 8.33 -5.79
C ILE A 13 2.24 7.20 -6.28
N ALA A 14 3.28 6.84 -5.52
CA ALA A 14 4.22 5.80 -5.90
C ALA A 14 3.55 4.41 -6.01
N ILE A 15 2.69 4.05 -5.05
CA ILE A 15 1.94 2.79 -5.09
C ILE A 15 0.96 2.78 -6.25
N SER A 16 0.16 3.84 -6.43
CA SER A 16 -0.83 3.92 -7.51
C SER A 16 -0.17 3.87 -8.89
N LEU A 17 0.92 4.62 -9.10
CA LEU A 17 1.65 4.61 -10.37
C LEU A 17 2.26 3.23 -10.65
N GLY A 18 2.91 2.63 -9.65
CA GLY A 18 3.50 1.29 -9.77
C GLY A 18 2.45 0.22 -10.06
N PHE A 19 1.27 0.31 -9.43
CA PHE A 19 0.16 -0.61 -9.67
C PHE A 19 -0.39 -0.48 -11.08
N ILE A 20 -0.66 0.75 -11.55
CA ILE A 20 -1.16 1.00 -12.91
C ILE A 20 -0.17 0.49 -13.96
N LEU A 21 1.11 0.82 -13.81
CA LEU A 21 2.17 0.36 -14.73
C LEU A 21 2.30 -1.16 -14.73
N SER A 22 2.21 -1.81 -13.56
CA SER A 22 2.21 -3.26 -13.42
C SER A 22 1.02 -3.89 -14.14
N CYS A 23 -0.21 -3.38 -13.95
CA CYS A 23 -1.40 -3.87 -14.63
C CYS A 23 -1.29 -3.76 -16.16
N ILE A 24 -0.81 -2.62 -16.66
CA ILE A 24 -0.59 -2.39 -18.10
C ILE A 24 0.44 -3.38 -18.64
N ALA A 25 1.58 -3.54 -17.96
CA ALA A 25 2.62 -4.47 -18.36
C ALA A 25 2.11 -5.93 -18.39
N ILE A 26 1.38 -6.36 -17.36
CA ILE A 26 0.80 -7.70 -17.30
C ILE A 26 -0.20 -7.90 -18.45
N ALA A 27 -1.06 -6.92 -18.74
CA ALA A 27 -2.02 -7.01 -19.84
C ALA A 27 -1.34 -7.16 -21.20
N ILE A 28 -0.29 -6.36 -21.46
CA ILE A 28 0.48 -6.43 -22.71
C ILE A 28 1.22 -7.77 -22.83
N LEU A 29 1.89 -8.22 -21.76
CA LEU A 29 2.64 -9.48 -21.79
C LEU A 29 1.70 -10.69 -21.85
N TYR A 30 0.50 -10.62 -21.27
CA TYR A 30 -0.50 -11.67 -21.35
C TYR A 30 -0.91 -11.91 -22.81
N VAL A 31 -1.20 -10.84 -23.56
CA VAL A 31 -1.56 -10.93 -24.97
C VAL A 31 -0.42 -11.48 -25.84
N LYS A 32 0.84 -11.16 -25.51
CA LYS A 32 2.00 -11.58 -26.34
C LYS A 32 2.62 -12.93 -25.99
N VAL A 33 2.62 -13.32 -24.73
CA VAL A 33 3.49 -14.41 -24.23
C VAL A 33 2.73 -15.44 -23.38
N GLY A 34 1.53 -15.11 -22.89
CA GLY A 34 0.76 -15.97 -21.99
C GLY A 34 1.35 -16.10 -20.58
N MET A 35 0.61 -16.75 -19.67
CA MET A 35 1.12 -17.08 -18.33
C MET A 35 2.08 -18.28 -18.40
N PRO A 36 3.17 -18.33 -17.60
CA PRO A 36 3.47 -17.48 -16.43
C PRO A 36 4.38 -16.27 -16.71
N ARG A 37 4.92 -16.10 -17.92
CA ARG A 37 5.90 -15.02 -18.22
C ARG A 37 5.32 -13.61 -18.08
N ALA A 38 4.00 -13.46 -18.20
CA ALA A 38 3.31 -12.19 -17.96
C ALA A 38 3.46 -11.64 -16.52
N LEU A 39 3.78 -12.50 -15.54
CA LEU A 39 4.05 -12.09 -14.16
C LEU A 39 5.30 -11.22 -14.02
N ALA A 40 6.18 -11.16 -15.03
CA ALA A 40 7.31 -10.23 -15.04
C ALA A 40 6.87 -8.74 -14.97
N GLY A 41 5.61 -8.43 -15.33
CA GLY A 41 5.04 -7.10 -15.18
C GLY A 41 4.98 -6.60 -13.72
N PHE A 42 5.00 -7.51 -12.74
CA PHE A 42 5.15 -7.16 -11.33
C PHE A 42 6.46 -6.44 -11.00
N GLY A 43 7.47 -6.46 -11.89
CA GLY A 43 8.69 -5.67 -11.73
C GLY A 43 8.43 -4.17 -11.55
N PHE A 44 7.36 -3.63 -12.12
CA PHE A 44 6.99 -2.22 -11.98
C PHE A 44 6.49 -1.86 -10.56
N MET A 45 6.12 -2.85 -9.73
CA MET A 45 5.85 -2.60 -8.31
C MET A 45 7.11 -2.22 -7.52
N GLY A 46 8.32 -2.33 -8.09
CA GLY A 46 9.53 -1.74 -7.52
C GLY A 46 9.43 -0.22 -7.33
N ILE A 47 8.62 0.47 -8.15
CA ILE A 47 8.37 1.92 -8.03
C ILE A 47 7.64 2.25 -6.72
N ALA A 48 6.78 1.36 -6.23
CA ALA A 48 6.14 1.51 -4.92
C ALA A 48 7.19 1.52 -3.78
N GLY A 49 8.27 0.75 -3.93
CA GLY A 49 9.40 0.74 -3.00
C GLY A 49 10.13 2.09 -2.92
N LEU A 50 10.24 2.82 -4.02
CA LEU A 50 10.81 4.19 -4.05
C LEU A 50 9.98 5.17 -3.21
N GLY A 51 8.66 5.01 -3.18
CA GLY A 51 7.77 5.76 -2.28
C GLY A 51 8.07 5.52 -0.79
N GLY A 52 8.56 4.32 -0.44
CA GLY A 52 9.00 3.98 0.91
C GLY A 52 10.24 4.74 1.38
N PHE A 53 11.06 5.27 0.46
CA PHE A 53 12.22 6.14 0.77
C PHE A 53 11.83 7.60 1.01
N SER A 54 10.56 7.96 0.85
CA SER A 54 10.07 9.31 1.12
C SER A 54 10.39 9.90 2.51
N PRO A 55 10.37 9.15 3.63
CA PRO A 55 10.75 9.70 4.93
C PRO A 55 12.24 10.09 5.04
N LEU A 56 13.11 9.55 4.17
CA LEU A 56 14.52 9.92 4.08
C LEU A 56 14.72 11.22 3.29
N ILE A 57 13.91 11.43 2.24
CA ILE A 57 13.93 12.63 1.40
C ILE A 57 13.34 13.82 2.18
N PHE A 58 12.21 13.61 2.87
CA PHE A 58 11.60 14.64 3.72
C PHE A 58 12.16 14.56 5.15
N ARG A 59 13.43 14.94 5.34
CA ARG A 59 14.09 15.04 6.65
C ARG A 59 13.28 15.91 7.63
N LYS A 60 13.38 15.59 8.93
CA LYS A 60 12.66 16.28 10.02
C LYS A 60 13.29 17.68 10.20
N ASP A 61 12.49 18.75 10.07
CA ASP A 61 12.93 20.09 10.44
C ASP A 61 13.27 20.13 11.93
N THR A 62 14.51 20.47 12.26
CA THR A 62 15.08 20.39 13.62
C THR A 62 14.51 21.43 14.59
N GLY A 63 13.63 22.35 14.13
CA GLY A 63 13.19 23.51 14.92
C GLY A 63 11.67 23.71 15.12
N LYS A 64 10.79 22.84 14.60
CA LYS A 64 9.33 22.95 14.81
C LYS A 64 8.87 21.98 15.90
N VAL A 65 7.96 22.43 16.77
CA VAL A 65 7.34 21.64 17.85
C VAL A 65 7.03 20.23 17.34
N THR A 66 7.80 19.27 17.84
CA THR A 66 7.94 17.94 17.23
C THR A 66 6.92 16.92 17.73
N PHE A 67 6.11 17.30 18.70
CA PHE A 67 5.18 16.43 19.41
C PHE A 67 3.84 17.14 19.58
N ASP A 68 2.94 16.94 18.61
CA ASP A 68 1.53 17.17 18.80
C ASP A 68 0.89 15.81 19.13
N GLU A 69 0.22 15.69 20.27
CA GLU A 69 -0.51 14.47 20.66
C GLU A 69 -1.53 14.06 19.59
N ARG A 70 -2.03 15.05 18.85
CA ARG A 70 -2.93 14.87 17.71
C ARG A 70 -2.31 14.04 16.58
N ASP A 71 -1.06 14.31 16.23
CA ASP A 71 -0.34 13.55 15.19
C ASP A 71 -0.13 12.09 15.61
N LYS A 72 0.04 11.82 16.91
CA LYS A 72 0.16 10.47 17.46
C LYS A 72 -1.17 9.70 17.36
N LEU A 73 -2.29 10.36 17.66
CA LEU A 73 -3.62 9.77 17.53
C LEU A 73 -3.96 9.44 16.06
N ILE A 74 -3.67 10.35 15.13
CA ILE A 74 -3.92 10.13 13.69
C ILE A 74 -3.10 8.94 13.18
N LYS A 75 -1.80 8.88 13.53
CA LYS A 75 -0.94 7.74 13.14
C LYS A 75 -1.43 6.42 13.71
N ARG A 76 -1.88 6.40 14.98
CA ARG A 76 -2.39 5.18 15.62
C ARG A 76 -3.68 4.68 14.96
N ARG A 77 -4.62 5.59 14.67
CA ARG A 77 -5.85 5.26 13.93
C ARG A 77 -5.57 4.77 12.52
N ALA A 78 -4.66 5.44 11.82
CA ALA A 78 -4.26 5.03 10.47
C ALA A 78 -3.57 3.67 10.45
N ALA A 79 -2.71 3.38 11.43
CA ALA A 79 -2.06 2.07 11.55
C ALA A 79 -3.08 0.96 11.85
N LEU A 80 -4.08 1.22 12.70
CA LEU A 80 -5.17 0.26 12.96
C LEU A 80 -6.01 0.00 11.69
N ALA A 81 -6.35 1.05 10.94
CA ALA A 81 -7.06 0.91 9.67
C ALA A 81 -6.25 0.13 8.64
N GLY A 82 -4.95 0.42 8.54
CA GLY A 82 -4.01 -0.31 7.68
C GLY A 82 -3.90 -1.78 8.07
N PHE A 83 -3.78 -2.08 9.37
CA PHE A 83 -3.70 -3.45 9.87
C PHE A 83 -4.99 -4.22 9.55
N GLY A 84 -6.16 -3.62 9.82
CA GLY A 84 -7.45 -4.24 9.49
C GLY A 84 -7.59 -4.56 8.00
N ALA A 85 -7.19 -3.64 7.12
CA ALA A 85 -7.23 -3.88 5.68
C ALA A 85 -6.24 -4.98 5.23
N SER A 86 -5.02 -4.98 5.80
CA SER A 86 -4.03 -6.02 5.49
C SER A 86 -4.47 -7.40 5.97
N TYR A 87 -5.15 -7.48 7.11
CA TYR A 87 -5.72 -8.72 7.62
C TYR A 87 -6.82 -9.26 6.71
N LEU A 88 -7.73 -8.38 6.26
CA LEU A 88 -8.76 -8.75 5.29
C LEU A 88 -8.15 -9.21 3.96
N PHE A 89 -7.09 -8.53 3.50
CA PHE A 89 -6.38 -8.92 2.28
C PHE A 89 -5.80 -10.33 2.39
N VAL A 90 -5.10 -10.64 3.48
CA VAL A 90 -4.56 -11.99 3.73
C VAL A 90 -5.69 -13.02 3.83
N GLY A 91 -6.75 -12.70 4.57
CA GLY A 91 -7.91 -13.57 4.71
C GLY A 91 -8.51 -13.93 3.35
N LEU A 92 -8.71 -12.95 2.47
CA LEU A 92 -9.20 -13.18 1.11
C LEU A 92 -8.19 -13.92 0.25
N ALA A 93 -6.90 -13.59 0.33
CA ALA A 93 -5.85 -14.26 -0.43
C ALA A 93 -5.73 -15.76 -0.09
N CYS A 94 -6.05 -16.15 1.14
CA CYS A 94 -6.09 -17.55 1.56
C CYS A 94 -7.43 -18.23 1.28
N MET A 95 -8.56 -17.53 1.52
CA MET A 95 -9.90 -18.11 1.38
C MET A 95 -10.34 -18.26 -0.09
N ILE A 96 -10.01 -17.30 -0.96
CA ILE A 96 -10.43 -17.35 -2.37
C ILE A 96 -9.89 -18.60 -3.07
N PRO A 97 -8.58 -18.93 -3.00
CA PRO A 97 -8.08 -20.18 -3.57
C PRO A 97 -8.71 -21.43 -2.97
N PHE A 98 -8.91 -21.43 -1.65
CA PHE A 98 -9.54 -22.55 -0.96
C PHE A 98 -10.97 -22.80 -1.45
N SER A 99 -11.76 -21.73 -1.64
CA SER A 99 -13.14 -21.82 -2.13
C SER A 99 -13.23 -22.23 -3.61
N ILE A 100 -12.28 -21.81 -4.45
CA ILE A 100 -12.35 -22.07 -5.91
C ILE A 100 -11.72 -23.41 -6.29
N LEU A 101 -10.51 -23.72 -5.79
CA LEU A 101 -9.79 -24.93 -6.18
C LEU A 101 -10.14 -26.15 -5.31
N GLY A 102 -10.76 -25.93 -4.15
CA GLY A 102 -11.16 -26.97 -3.21
C GLY A 102 -10.01 -27.56 -2.39
N PRO A 103 -10.31 -28.42 -1.40
CA PRO A 103 -9.35 -28.84 -0.36
C PRO A 103 -8.17 -29.70 -0.86
N LYS A 104 -8.27 -30.23 -2.09
CA LYS A 104 -7.28 -31.17 -2.65
C LYS A 104 -6.29 -30.49 -3.60
N ALA A 105 -6.46 -29.20 -3.87
CA ALA A 105 -5.57 -28.49 -4.77
C ALA A 105 -4.27 -28.10 -4.08
N THR A 106 -3.15 -28.45 -4.69
CA THR A 106 -1.81 -28.07 -4.24
C THR A 106 -1.43 -26.73 -4.87
N MET A 107 -1.06 -25.75 -4.04
CA MET A 107 -0.54 -24.47 -4.50
C MET A 107 0.98 -24.44 -4.45
N SER A 108 1.60 -23.84 -5.46
CA SER A 108 3.04 -23.62 -5.47
C SER A 108 3.45 -22.66 -4.35
N VAL A 109 4.52 -23.02 -3.64
CA VAL A 109 5.07 -22.23 -2.51
C VAL A 109 5.52 -20.83 -2.92
N ILE A 110 5.75 -20.60 -4.22
CA ILE A 110 6.12 -19.30 -4.80
C ILE A 110 5.04 -18.22 -4.54
N TRP A 111 3.79 -18.61 -4.28
CA TRP A 111 2.72 -17.65 -3.98
C TRP A 111 2.81 -17.04 -2.57
N LEU A 112 3.44 -17.72 -1.60
CA LEU A 112 3.52 -17.24 -0.22
C LEU A 112 4.27 -15.88 -0.11
N PRO A 113 5.47 -15.72 -0.69
CA PRO A 113 6.16 -14.42 -0.72
C PRO A 113 5.35 -13.32 -1.41
N ASN A 114 4.61 -13.66 -2.47
CA ASN A 114 3.79 -12.68 -3.20
C ASN A 114 2.59 -12.20 -2.36
N ILE A 115 1.93 -13.10 -1.63
CA ILE A 115 0.86 -12.74 -0.70
C ILE A 115 1.41 -11.85 0.41
N PHE A 116 2.58 -12.19 0.97
CA PHE A 116 3.23 -11.36 1.99
C PHE A 116 3.57 -9.96 1.47
N MET A 117 4.12 -9.86 0.26
CA MET A 117 4.42 -8.58 -0.38
C MET A 117 3.14 -7.75 -0.64
N GLY A 118 2.09 -8.37 -1.16
CA GLY A 118 0.79 -7.71 -1.38
C GLY A 118 0.17 -7.21 -0.08
N THR A 119 0.30 -7.99 1.00
CA THR A 119 -0.16 -7.63 2.34
C THR A 119 0.57 -6.39 2.85
N GLY A 120 1.90 -6.36 2.75
CA GLY A 120 2.71 -5.20 3.12
C GLY A 120 2.29 -3.94 2.34
N LEU A 121 2.10 -4.06 1.03
CA LEU A 121 1.66 -2.93 0.20
C LEU A 121 0.26 -2.43 0.58
N SER A 122 -0.68 -3.33 0.85
CA SER A 122 -2.03 -2.94 1.30
C SER A 122 -1.98 -2.18 2.63
N LEU A 123 -1.15 -2.62 3.58
CA LEU A 123 -0.92 -1.95 4.86
C LEU A 123 -0.40 -0.53 4.66
N PHE A 124 0.66 -0.36 3.86
CA PHE A 124 1.25 0.96 3.61
C PHE A 124 0.32 1.90 2.85
N PHE A 125 -0.41 1.37 1.86
CA PHE A 125 -1.37 2.13 1.06
C PHE A 125 -2.52 2.65 1.93
N VAL A 126 -3.19 1.74 2.66
CA VAL A 126 -4.34 2.09 3.48
C VAL A 126 -3.95 3.01 4.64
N THR A 127 -2.79 2.78 5.27
CA THR A 127 -2.27 3.69 6.30
C THR A 127 -2.04 5.09 5.72
N SER A 128 -1.47 5.19 4.53
CA SER A 128 -1.21 6.49 3.88
C SER A 128 -2.51 7.21 3.49
N VAL A 129 -3.47 6.48 2.91
CA VAL A 129 -4.80 7.02 2.59
C VAL A 129 -5.52 7.46 3.87
N ALA A 130 -5.49 6.66 4.93
CA ALA A 130 -6.13 6.99 6.21
C ALA A 130 -5.52 8.23 6.87
N ILE A 131 -4.20 8.43 6.75
CA ILE A 131 -3.54 9.68 7.18
C ILE A 131 -4.08 10.86 6.38
N LEU A 132 -4.15 10.75 5.04
CA LEU A 132 -4.64 11.83 4.18
C LEU A 132 -6.11 12.20 4.46
N VAL A 133 -6.98 11.21 4.63
CA VAL A 133 -8.40 11.42 4.94
C VAL A 133 -8.56 12.09 6.30
N GLN A 134 -7.87 11.61 7.35
CA GLN A 134 -7.98 12.19 8.69
C GLN A 134 -7.46 13.63 8.75
N TYR A 135 -6.37 13.97 8.05
CA TYR A 135 -5.93 15.36 7.95
C TYR A 135 -6.85 16.22 7.07
N GLY A 136 -7.44 15.66 6.01
CA GLY A 136 -8.33 16.38 5.10
C GLY A 136 -9.66 16.78 5.73
N TRP A 137 -10.27 15.88 6.52
CA TRP A 137 -11.52 16.16 7.25
C TRP A 137 -11.31 17.14 8.39
N THR A 138 -10.18 17.05 9.08
CA THR A 138 -9.85 17.95 10.20
C THR A 138 -9.69 19.41 9.74
N ASN A 139 -9.06 19.64 8.60
CA ASN A 139 -8.86 21.00 8.06
C ASN A 139 -10.19 21.66 7.62
N LYS A 140 -11.24 20.87 7.35
CA LYS A 140 -12.59 21.39 7.11
C LYS A 140 -13.30 21.80 8.39
N GLY A 141 -13.07 21.08 9.50
CA GLY A 141 -13.67 21.40 10.80
C GLY A 141 -13.08 22.63 11.50
N GLU A 142 -11.88 23.06 11.12
CA GLU A 142 -11.26 24.30 11.64
C GLU A 142 -11.64 25.56 10.82
N ARG A 143 -12.41 25.41 9.74
CA ARG A 143 -12.88 26.51 8.88
C ARG A 143 -14.37 26.83 9.02
N SER A 144 -15.10 26.14 9.89
CA SER A 144 -16.49 26.48 10.25
C SER A 144 -16.52 27.03 11.66
#